data_AF-A0A7V2INC1-F1
#
_entry.id   AF-A0A7V2INC1-F1
#
_cell.length_a   1.000
_cell.length_b   1.000
_cell.length_c   1.000
_cell.angle_alpha   90.00
_cell.angle_beta   90.00
_cell.angle_gamma   90.00
#
_symmetry.space_group_name_H-M   'P 1'
#
loop_
_entity.id
_entity.type
_entity.pdbx_description
1 polymer ?
#
loop_
_entity_poly.entity_id
_entity_poly.type
_entity_poly.pdbx_seq_one_letter_code
_entity_poly.pdbx_strand_id
1 'polypeptide(L)'
;MQGRLYLAGPMTGHPGHNVQAFHAAAARLRAAGWDVVNPAENFGGRTDLPRAHYMRTDVAALVRCEAIALLPGWQGSRGAKVEYLLACELALKILDAATLGPCVDPPTASVRLGEA
;
A
#
# COMPACT_ATOMS: atom_id res chain seq x y z
N MET A 1 -17.78 -11.61 -0.47
CA MET A 1 -16.66 -10.71 -0.15
C MET A 1 -15.62 -10.82 -1.25
N GLN A 2 -15.00 -9.70 -1.66
CA GLN A 2 -14.13 -9.66 -2.85
C GLN A 2 -12.71 -10.22 -2.62
N GLY A 3 -12.26 -10.32 -1.37
CA GLY A 3 -10.93 -10.77 -0.98
C GLY A 3 -10.30 -9.83 0.05
N ARG A 4 -9.04 -10.07 0.38
CA ARG A 4 -8.19 -9.25 1.25
C ARG A 4 -7.34 -8.31 0.42
N LEU A 5 -7.26 -7.05 0.86
CA LEU A 5 -6.64 -5.97 0.11
C LEU A 5 -5.74 -5.14 1.01
N TYR A 6 -4.54 -4.84 0.52
CA TYR A 6 -3.58 -3.98 1.20
C TYR A 6 -3.65 -2.54 0.67
N LEU A 7 -3.73 -1.53 1.55
CA LEU A 7 -3.62 -0.12 1.18
C LEU A 7 -2.18 0.35 1.21
N ALA A 8 -1.72 0.98 0.13
CA ALA A 8 -0.37 1.51 0.01
C ALA A 8 -0.39 2.97 -0.46
N GLY A 9 0.57 3.78 0.01
CA GLY A 9 0.64 5.19 -0.30
C GLY A 9 1.77 5.95 0.38
N PRO A 10 1.87 7.28 0.18
CA PRO A 10 2.84 8.10 0.88
C PRO A 10 2.39 8.37 2.34
N MET A 11 3.33 8.22 3.28
CA MET A 11 3.13 8.54 4.71
C MET A 11 4.20 9.52 5.24
N THR A 12 5.48 9.17 5.08
CA THR A 12 6.60 10.03 5.54
C THR A 12 6.62 11.36 4.79
N GLY A 13 6.76 12.48 5.51
CA GLY A 13 6.80 13.83 4.93
C GLY A 13 5.43 14.48 4.70
N HIS A 14 4.34 13.77 4.95
CA HIS A 14 2.99 14.32 4.91
C HIS A 14 2.52 14.76 6.31
N PRO A 15 1.74 15.86 6.41
CA PRO A 15 1.07 16.22 7.65
C PRO A 15 0.27 15.04 8.22
N GLY A 16 0.46 14.76 9.52
CA GLY A 16 -0.23 13.65 10.20
C GLY A 16 0.01 12.28 9.56
N HIS A 17 1.14 12.08 8.88
CA HIS A 17 1.49 10.82 8.20
C HIS A 17 0.47 10.35 7.16
N ASN A 18 -0.32 11.29 6.60
CA ASN A 18 -1.38 11.02 5.63
C ASN A 18 -2.49 10.06 6.14
N VAL A 19 -2.60 9.87 7.46
CA VAL A 19 -3.52 8.92 8.10
C VAL A 19 -4.98 9.13 7.68
N GLN A 20 -5.40 10.38 7.50
CA GLN A 20 -6.75 10.72 7.04
C GLN A 20 -7.05 10.12 5.65
N ALA A 21 -6.11 10.20 4.70
CA ALA A 21 -6.32 9.67 3.35
C ALA A 21 -6.41 8.14 3.36
N PHE A 22 -5.59 7.49 4.19
CA PHE A 22 -5.64 6.04 4.39
C PHE A 22 -6.99 5.59 4.97
N HIS A 23 -7.48 6.22 6.05
CA HIS A 23 -8.78 5.87 6.62
C HIS A 23 -9.94 6.15 5.67
N ALA A 24 -9.91 7.27 4.93
CA ALA A 24 -10.93 7.58 3.95
C ALA A 24 -10.99 6.54 2.83
N ALA A 25 -9.84 6.11 2.31
CA ALA A 25 -9.77 5.04 1.32
C ALA A 25 -10.21 3.69 1.90
N ALA A 26 -9.77 3.35 3.12
CA ALA A 26 -10.15 2.12 3.79
C ALA A 26 -11.66 2.02 3.98
N ALA A 27 -12.32 3.12 4.37
CA ALA A 27 -13.77 3.18 4.50
C ALA A 27 -14.47 2.89 3.16
N ARG A 28 -14.03 3.51 2.06
CA ARG A 28 -14.60 3.27 0.72
C ARG A 28 -14.41 1.82 0.24
N LEU A 29 -13.21 1.27 0.42
CA LEU A 29 -12.87 -0.09 0.02
C LEU A 29 -13.64 -1.14 0.85
N ARG A 30 -13.76 -0.92 2.17
CA ARG A 30 -14.60 -1.75 3.06
C ARG A 30 -16.07 -1.69 2.66
N ALA A 31 -16.59 -0.50 2.34
CA ALA A 31 -17.96 -0.34 1.83
C ALA A 31 -18.20 -1.06 0.49
N ALA A 32 -17.15 -1.19 -0.34
CA ALA A 32 -17.18 -2.00 -1.55
C ALA A 32 -17.05 -3.52 -1.30
N GLY A 33 -16.84 -3.97 -0.06
CA GLY A 33 -16.84 -5.40 0.31
C GLY A 33 -15.48 -6.08 0.33
N TRP A 34 -14.39 -5.31 0.45
CA TRP A 34 -13.03 -5.81 0.68
C TRP A 34 -12.72 -5.96 2.18
N ASP A 35 -11.93 -6.99 2.54
CA ASP A 35 -11.23 -7.03 3.83
C ASP A 35 -9.94 -6.19 3.72
N VAL A 36 -9.97 -4.98 4.27
CA VAL A 36 -8.91 -3.99 4.05
C VAL A 36 -7.89 -3.99 5.17
N VAL A 37 -6.64 -4.27 4.79
CA VAL A 37 -5.43 -4.05 5.60
C VAL A 37 -4.94 -2.62 5.37
N ASN A 38 -4.97 -1.82 6.44
CA ASN A 38 -4.58 -0.42 6.42
C ASN A 38 -3.34 -0.20 7.32
N PRO A 39 -2.15 0.09 6.77
CA PRO A 39 -0.94 0.30 7.58
C PRO A 39 -1.06 1.51 8.53
N ALA A 40 -1.93 2.48 8.25
CA ALA A 40 -2.20 3.59 9.15
C ALA A 40 -2.90 3.19 10.46
N GLU A 41 -3.48 1.98 10.52
CA GLU A 41 -4.11 1.41 11.73
C GLU A 41 -3.11 0.61 12.58
N ASN A 42 -1.91 0.34 12.07
CA ASN A 42 -0.89 -0.43 12.77
C ASN A 42 -0.22 0.40 13.89
N PHE A 43 0.35 -0.31 14.86
CA PHE A 43 1.20 0.24 15.93
C PHE A 43 0.57 1.36 16.77
N GLY A 44 -0.75 1.56 16.74
CA GLY A 44 -1.42 2.63 17.48
C GLY A 44 -0.91 4.02 17.10
N GLY A 45 -0.47 4.23 15.86
CA GLY A 45 0.06 5.51 15.39
C GLY A 45 1.48 5.83 15.85
N ARG A 46 2.20 4.87 16.46
CA ARG A 46 3.62 5.04 16.80
C ARG A 46 4.46 5.30 15.57
N THR A 47 5.41 6.22 15.70
CA THR A 47 6.36 6.62 14.63
C THR A 47 7.83 6.56 15.08
N ASP A 48 8.07 6.01 16.27
CA ASP A 48 9.37 5.95 16.95
C ASP A 48 10.19 4.69 16.62
N LEU A 49 9.61 3.73 15.89
CA LEU A 49 10.32 2.49 15.55
C LEU A 49 11.24 2.69 14.33
N PRO A 50 12.29 1.86 14.17
CA PRO A 50 13.09 1.87 12.96
C PRO A 50 12.24 1.56 11.73
N ARG A 51 12.47 2.27 10.62
CA ARG A 51 11.74 2.07 9.36
C ARG A 51 11.62 0.60 8.93
N ALA A 52 12.68 -0.18 9.13
CA ALA A 52 12.70 -1.59 8.77
C ALA A 52 11.64 -2.42 9.53
N HIS A 53 11.28 -2.01 10.75
CA HIS A 53 10.26 -2.67 11.55
C HIS A 53 8.86 -2.49 10.94
N TYR A 54 8.51 -1.26 10.55
CA TYR A 54 7.27 -0.97 9.83
C TYR A 54 7.21 -1.76 8.52
N MET A 55 8.25 -1.65 7.69
CA MET A 55 8.32 -2.36 6.40
C MET A 55 8.17 -3.87 6.54
N ARG A 56 8.76 -4.50 7.56
CA ARG A 56 8.60 -5.96 7.77
C ARG A 56 7.16 -6.34 8.05
N THR A 57 6.46 -5.52 8.84
CA THR A 57 5.05 -5.75 9.19
C THR A 57 4.14 -5.54 7.99
N ASP A 58 4.37 -4.44 7.27
CA ASP A 58 3.66 -4.05 6.07
C ASP A 58 3.80 -5.10 4.96
N VAL A 59 5.04 -5.53 4.66
CA VAL A 59 5.31 -6.60 3.68
C VAL A 59 4.66 -7.90 4.11
N ALA A 60 4.80 -8.31 5.38
CA ALA A 60 4.16 -9.53 5.86
C ALA A 60 2.64 -9.49 5.68
N ALA A 61 2.01 -8.32 5.87
CA ALA A 61 0.59 -8.16 5.66
C ALA A 61 0.19 -8.16 4.18
N LEU A 62 0.95 -7.47 3.34
CA LEU A 62 0.77 -7.40 1.88
C LEU A 62 0.80 -8.79 1.23
N VAL A 63 1.80 -9.63 1.55
CA VAL A 63 1.97 -10.94 0.90
C VAL A 63 0.84 -11.94 1.19
N ARG A 64 -0.07 -11.61 2.11
CA ARG A 64 -1.28 -12.39 2.43
C ARG A 64 -2.55 -11.83 1.79
N CYS A 65 -2.44 -10.84 0.91
CA CYS A 65 -3.57 -10.20 0.24
C CYS A 65 -3.67 -10.66 -1.21
N GLU A 66 -4.85 -10.54 -1.81
CA GLU A 66 -5.09 -10.81 -3.23
C GLU A 66 -5.07 -9.53 -4.08
N ALA A 67 -5.05 -8.36 -3.44
CA ALA A 67 -5.04 -7.05 -4.08
C ALA A 67 -4.22 -6.02 -3.29
N ILE A 68 -3.74 -5.00 -3.99
CA ILE A 68 -3.21 -3.76 -3.44
C ILE A 68 -4.02 -2.58 -4.00
N ALA A 69 -4.38 -1.62 -3.15
CA ALA A 69 -4.94 -0.34 -3.59
C ALA A 69 -3.95 0.79 -3.32
N LEU A 70 -3.66 1.56 -4.35
CA LEU A 70 -2.64 2.59 -4.34
C LEU A 70 -3.27 3.98 -4.20
N LEU A 71 -2.85 4.73 -3.18
CA LEU A 71 -3.25 6.12 -2.96
C LEU A 71 -2.58 7.07 -3.98
N PRO A 72 -3.18 8.24 -4.26
CA PRO A 72 -2.56 9.25 -5.11
C PRO A 72 -1.14 9.61 -4.65
N GLY A 73 -0.21 9.70 -5.60
CA GLY A 73 1.20 10.03 -5.33
C GLY A 73 2.06 8.87 -4.80
N TRP A 74 1.54 7.62 -4.81
CA TRP A 74 2.29 6.43 -4.37
C TRP A 74 3.64 6.26 -5.09
N GLN A 75 3.77 6.71 -6.33
CA GLN A 75 5.00 6.65 -7.12
C GLN A 75 6.16 7.43 -6.47
N GLY A 76 5.84 8.48 -5.70
CA GLY A 76 6.80 9.23 -4.89
C GLY A 76 7.18 8.56 -3.57
N SER A 77 6.39 7.59 -3.10
CA SER A 77 6.61 6.90 -1.82
C SER A 77 7.62 5.78 -1.96
N ARG A 78 8.74 5.87 -1.22
CA ARG A 78 9.75 4.80 -1.20
C ARG A 78 9.20 3.48 -0.65
N GLY A 79 8.24 3.53 0.29
CA GLY A 79 7.56 2.33 0.81
C GLY A 79 6.61 1.75 -0.22
N ALA A 80 5.68 2.57 -0.73
CA ALA A 80 4.65 2.12 -1.66
C ALA A 80 5.23 1.58 -2.98
N LYS A 81 6.38 2.10 -3.45
CA LYS A 81 7.07 1.51 -4.61
C LYS A 81 7.56 0.09 -4.37
N VAL A 82 8.04 -0.22 -3.16
CA VAL A 82 8.49 -1.58 -2.81
C VAL A 82 7.28 -2.51 -2.71
N GLU A 83 6.20 -2.04 -2.07
CA GLU A 83 4.95 -2.77 -1.95
C GLU A 83 4.32 -3.03 -3.33
N TYR A 84 4.30 -2.04 -4.22
CA TYR A 84 3.86 -2.19 -5.61
C TYR A 84 4.68 -3.23 -6.37
N LEU A 85 6.00 -3.19 -6.25
CA LEU A 85 6.89 -4.16 -6.90
C LEU A 85 6.60 -5.59 -6.43
N LEU A 86 6.43 -5.79 -5.12
CA LEU A 86 6.05 -7.09 -4.55
C LEU A 86 4.66 -7.51 -5.02
N ALA A 87 3.70 -6.59 -5.09
CA ALA A 87 2.36 -6.89 -5.58
C ALA A 87 2.38 -7.34 -7.05
N CYS A 88 3.23 -6.74 -7.90
CA CYS A 88 3.44 -7.20 -9.27
C CYS A 88 4.02 -8.62 -9.33
N GLU A 89 5.08 -8.89 -8.55
CA GLU A 89 5.73 -10.20 -8.50
C GLU A 89 4.78 -11.30 -8.02
N LEU A 90 3.92 -10.98 -7.06
CA LEU A 90 2.92 -11.90 -6.51
C LEU A 90 1.63 -11.97 -7.34
N ALA A 91 1.59 -11.31 -8.50
CA ALA A 91 0.42 -11.24 -9.39
C ALA A 91 -0.86 -10.75 -8.68
N LEU A 92 -0.74 -9.82 -7.74
CA LEU A 92 -1.88 -9.22 -7.05
C LEU A 92 -2.65 -8.29 -8.00
N LYS A 93 -3.95 -8.13 -7.74
CA LYS A 93 -4.76 -7.10 -8.41
C LYS A 93 -4.25 -5.72 -7.97
N ILE A 94 -3.94 -4.87 -8.94
CA ILE A 94 -3.49 -3.49 -8.69
C ILE A 94 -4.66 -2.54 -8.92
N LEU A 95 -5.12 -1.89 -7.85
CA LEU A 95 -6.26 -0.98 -7.87
C LEU A 95 -5.85 0.45 -7.55
N ASP A 96 -6.60 1.40 -8.07
CA ASP A 96 -6.55 2.80 -7.66
C ASP A 96 -7.47 3.00 -6.44
N ALA A 97 -6.93 3.52 -5.34
CA ALA A 97 -7.68 3.66 -4.08
C ALA A 97 -8.74 4.79 -4.09
N ALA A 98 -8.73 5.67 -5.09
CA ALA A 98 -9.73 6.71 -5.28
C ALA A 98 -10.92 6.20 -6.11
N THR A 99 -10.65 5.48 -7.20
CA THR A 99 -11.67 5.00 -8.14
C THR A 99 -12.18 3.60 -7.85
N LEU A 100 -11.45 2.82 -7.05
CA LEU A 100 -11.68 1.39 -6.77
C LEU A 100 -11.53 0.47 -8.01
N GLY A 101 -11.20 1.03 -9.17
CA GLY A 101 -10.95 0.30 -10.40
C GLY A 101 -9.48 -0.11 -10.55
N PRO A 102 -9.14 -0.83 -11.63
CA PRO A 102 -7.75 -1.11 -11.98
C PRO A 102 -6.94 0.17 -12.09
N CYS A 103 -5.69 0.14 -11.62
CA CYS A 103 -4.79 1.27 -11.86
C CYS A 103 -4.54 1.41 -13.37
N VAL A 104 -4.78 2.61 -13.92
CA VAL A 104 -4.55 2.92 -15.33
C VAL A 104 -3.07 3.26 -15.54
N ASP A 105 -2.47 2.69 -16.58
CA ASP A 105 -1.08 2.87 -16.99
C ASP A 105 -0.06 2.89 -15.81
N PRO A 106 -0.08 1.88 -14.92
CA PRO A 106 0.88 1.83 -13.83
C PRO A 106 2.30 1.65 -14.42
N PRO A 107 3.32 2.31 -13.84
CA PRO A 107 4.68 2.20 -14.34
C PRO A 107 5.16 0.75 -14.24
N THR A 108 5.80 0.24 -15.28
CA THR A 108 6.40 -1.10 -15.24
C THR A 108 7.40 -1.21 -14.09
N ALA A 109 7.09 -2.08 -13.12
CA ALA A 109 8.00 -2.40 -12.03
C ALA A 109 9.26 -3.08 -12.59
N SER A 110 10.44 -2.53 -12.27
CA SER A 110 11.73 -3.13 -12.65
C SER A 110 12.75 -2.94 -11.53
N VAL A 111 13.61 -3.93 -11.33
CA VAL A 111 14.77 -3.86 -10.45
C VAL A 111 16.03 -3.94 -11.30
N ARG A 112 16.94 -2.97 -11.14
CA ARG A 112 18.28 -3.05 -11.70
C ARG A 112 19.24 -3.37 -10.57
N LEU A 113 19.80 -4.57 -10.60
CA LEU A 113 20.94 -4.94 -9.76
C LEU A 113 22.19 -4.47 -10.50
N GLY A 114 23.00 -3.61 -9.88
CA GLY A 114 24.35 -3.33 -10.37
C GLY A 114 25.23 -4.56 -10.13
N GLU A 115 26.27 -4.74 -10.95
CA GLU A 115 27.36 -5.65 -10.58
C GLU A 115 28.11 -5.03 -9.39
N ALA A 116 28.43 -5.87 -8.40
CA ALA A 116 29.11 -5.47 -7.16
C ALA A 116 30.51 -4.94 -7.42
#